data_AF-A0A520JIX8-F1
#
_entry.id   AF-A0A520JIX8-F1
#
_cell.length_a   1.000
_cell.length_b   1.000
_cell.length_c   1.000
_cell.angle_alpha   90.00
_cell.angle_beta   90.00
_cell.angle_gamma   90.00
#
_symmetry.space_group_name_H-M   'P 1'
#
loop_
_entity.id
_entity.type
_entity.pdbx_description
1 polymer ?
#
loop_
_entity_poly.entity_id
_entity_poly.type
_entity_poly.pdbx_seq_one_letter_code
_entity_poly.pdbx_strand_id
1 'polypeptide(L)'
;MATTPDTLTPDKDLVLTPPDPVPTVTAEKAAGLVPVDAGVKSQLEERVAGFVSDLVAQDVNSPEFGKRVDAITAMGQKEIREAAGQSNRFLDRPVKAMDQETGVGKDLAALRRVVEDLDPGKKGNLTAPQKLFGIIPFGNKMRNYFDGYKSSQTHIAQILKSLSSGKDELLMDNAAIDTERSNL
;
A
#
# COMPACT_ATOMS: atom_id res chain seq x y z
N MET A 1 -66.90 -16.02 -7.35
CA MET A 1 -65.60 -16.15 -6.65
C MET A 1 -64.53 -15.86 -7.71
N ALA A 2 -64.20 -14.60 -8.00
CA ALA A 2 -63.34 -13.69 -7.23
C ALA A 2 -61.92 -14.27 -7.03
N THR A 3 -60.95 -13.88 -7.88
CA THR A 3 -59.70 -13.20 -7.50
C THR A 3 -58.83 -12.87 -8.74
N THR A 4 -58.71 -11.58 -9.02
CA THR A 4 -57.55 -10.84 -9.57
C THR A 4 -57.06 -9.97 -8.38
N PRO A 5 -55.82 -9.45 -8.25
CA PRO A 5 -54.61 -9.38 -9.12
C PRO A 5 -53.32 -9.86 -8.39
N ASP A 6 -52.14 -9.73 -9.02
CA ASP A 6 -51.10 -8.92 -8.38
C ASP A 6 -50.14 -8.31 -9.42
N THR A 7 -50.19 -6.98 -9.48
CA THR A 7 -49.35 -6.12 -10.29
C THR A 7 -48.03 -5.95 -9.57
N LEU A 8 -46.93 -6.29 -10.24
CA LEU A 8 -45.58 -5.95 -9.80
C LEU A 8 -45.43 -4.44 -9.69
N THR A 9 -45.51 -3.92 -8.47
CA THR A 9 -45.04 -2.58 -8.12
C THR A 9 -43.53 -2.48 -8.38
N PRO A 10 -43.04 -1.49 -9.13
CA PRO A 10 -41.62 -1.26 -9.27
C PRO A 10 -41.08 -0.76 -7.92
N ASP A 11 -40.23 -1.56 -7.30
CA ASP A 11 -39.53 -1.22 -6.07
C ASP A 11 -38.59 -0.04 -6.34
N LYS A 12 -38.90 1.09 -5.69
CA LYS A 12 -38.01 2.18 -5.25
C LYS A 12 -36.91 2.61 -6.23
N ASP A 13 -37.15 3.79 -6.82
CA ASP A 13 -36.11 4.71 -7.30
C ASP A 13 -34.86 4.65 -6.41
N LEU A 14 -33.76 4.15 -6.96
CA LEU A 14 -32.43 4.26 -6.38
C LEU A 14 -31.99 5.72 -6.48
N VAL A 15 -32.43 6.54 -5.53
CA VAL A 15 -31.96 7.92 -5.39
C VAL A 15 -30.51 7.87 -4.93
N LEU A 16 -29.58 8.04 -5.87
CA LEU A 16 -28.16 8.24 -5.62
C LEU A 16 -27.97 9.68 -5.13
N THR A 17 -28.09 9.89 -3.82
CA THR A 17 -27.70 11.17 -3.22
C THR A 17 -26.18 11.31 -3.38
N PRO A 18 -25.69 12.31 -4.13
CA PRO A 18 -24.26 12.54 -4.20
C PRO A 18 -23.71 12.83 -2.79
N PRO A 19 -22.49 12.37 -2.46
CA PRO A 19 -21.86 12.64 -1.18
C PRO A 19 -21.77 14.16 -0.98
N ASP A 20 -22.02 14.61 0.25
CA ASP A 20 -21.99 16.03 0.59
C ASP A 20 -20.65 16.66 0.17
N PRO A 21 -20.67 17.86 -0.44
CA PRO A 21 -19.47 18.53 -0.88
C PRO A 21 -18.53 18.74 0.32
N VAL A 22 -17.27 18.33 0.14
CA VAL A 22 -16.24 18.47 1.17
C VAL A 22 -16.17 19.93 1.62
N PRO A 23 -16.28 20.22 2.92
CA PRO A 23 -16.27 21.58 3.43
C PRO A 23 -14.95 22.26 3.05
N THR A 24 -15.05 23.42 2.40
CA THR A 24 -13.87 24.19 1.98
C THR A 24 -13.12 24.65 3.22
N VAL A 25 -11.93 24.09 3.40
CA VAL A 25 -11.01 24.46 4.48
C VAL A 25 -10.52 25.88 4.19
N THR A 26 -10.79 26.84 5.08
CA THR A 26 -10.28 28.21 4.95
C THR A 26 -8.75 28.19 5.04
N ALA A 27 -8.06 29.10 4.34
CA ALA A 27 -6.59 29.14 4.31
C ALA A 27 -5.94 29.19 5.72
N GLU A 28 -6.63 29.77 6.71
CA GLU A 28 -6.22 29.76 8.12
C GLU A 28 -6.25 28.37 8.78
N LYS A 29 -7.09 27.45 8.30
CA LYS A 29 -7.09 26.04 8.72
C LYS A 29 -6.15 25.16 7.89
N ALA A 30 -5.71 25.63 6.72
CA ALA A 30 -4.78 24.91 5.84
C ALA A 30 -3.30 25.27 6.10
N ALA A 31 -3.02 26.37 6.79
CA ALA A 31 -1.67 26.75 7.19
C ALA A 31 -1.20 25.94 8.41
N GLY A 32 -0.72 24.72 8.17
CA GLY A 32 0.41 24.11 8.88
C GLY A 32 0.48 24.18 10.42
N LEU A 33 -0.64 24.29 11.13
CA LEU A 33 -0.67 24.25 12.59
C LEU A 33 -0.79 22.80 13.02
N VAL A 34 0.33 22.08 13.01
CA VAL A 34 0.49 20.98 13.97
C VAL A 34 0.14 21.58 15.34
N PRO A 35 -0.87 21.08 16.05
CA PRO A 35 -1.25 21.65 17.33
C PRO A 35 -0.09 21.45 18.31
N VAL A 36 0.69 22.51 18.50
CA VAL A 36 1.73 22.55 19.52
C VAL A 36 1.05 22.86 20.84
N ASP A 37 1.25 21.98 21.82
CA ASP A 37 0.75 22.19 23.18
C ASP A 37 1.21 23.57 23.71
N ALA A 38 0.33 24.28 24.41
CA ALA A 38 0.60 25.63 24.89
C ALA A 38 1.85 25.71 25.80
N GLY A 39 2.15 24.64 26.53
CA GLY A 39 3.37 24.51 27.32
C GLY A 39 4.63 24.38 26.46
N VAL A 40 4.56 23.60 25.38
CA VAL A 40 5.67 23.44 24.43
C VAL A 40 5.93 24.74 23.68
N LYS A 41 4.87 25.44 23.26
CA LYS A 41 4.98 26.75 22.61
C LYS A 41 5.71 27.76 23.49
N SER A 42 5.34 27.85 24.77
CA SER A 42 5.96 28.78 25.72
C SER A 42 7.45 28.47 25.93
N GLN A 43 7.82 27.19 26.01
CA GLN A 43 9.24 26.78 26.12
C GLN A 43 10.03 27.10 24.85
N LEU A 44 9.43 26.94 23.66
CA LEU A 44 10.07 27.33 22.41
C LEU A 44 10.28 28.84 22.34
N GLU A 45 9.29 29.64 22.74
CA GLU A 45 9.38 31.09 22.80
C GLU A 45 10.51 31.55 23.74
N GLU A 46 10.63 30.94 24.93
CA GLU A 46 11.71 31.25 25.88
C GLU A 46 13.10 30.95 25.29
N ARG A 47 13.25 29.78 24.65
CA ARG A 47 14.52 29.38 23.99
C ARG A 47 14.87 30.31 22.83
N VAL A 48 13.89 30.71 22.03
CA VAL A 48 14.08 31.64 20.92
C VAL A 48 14.46 33.02 21.45
N ALA A 49 13.76 33.54 22.45
CA ALA A 49 14.07 34.82 23.06
C ALA A 49 15.49 34.85 23.65
N GLY A 50 15.90 33.80 24.35
CA GLY A 50 17.26 33.67 24.88
C GLY A 50 18.31 33.63 23.77
N PHE A 51 18.07 32.85 22.71
CA PHE A 51 18.98 32.78 21.56
C PHE A 51 19.12 34.12 20.83
N VAL A 52 18.02 34.86 20.62
CA VAL A 52 18.04 36.19 20.00
C VAL A 52 18.78 37.20 20.87
N SER A 53 18.53 37.18 22.18
CA SER A 53 19.22 38.04 23.14
C SER A 53 20.73 37.82 23.10
N ASP A 54 21.16 36.55 23.12
CA ASP A 54 22.57 36.20 23.01
C ASP A 54 23.19 36.62 21.66
N LEU A 55 22.46 36.48 20.56
CA LEU A 55 22.95 36.82 19.22
C LEU A 55 23.13 38.32 19.06
N VAL A 56 22.24 39.14 19.63
CA VAL A 56 22.33 40.61 19.61
C VAL A 56 23.41 41.11 20.56
N ALA A 57 23.71 40.39 21.64
CA ALA A 57 24.80 40.71 22.55
C ALA A 57 26.20 40.46 21.97
N GLN A 58 26.28 39.75 20.84
CA GLN A 58 27.53 39.41 20.16
C GLN A 58 27.91 40.48 19.13
N ASP A 59 29.22 40.73 18.98
CA ASP A 59 29.72 41.60 17.92
C ASP A 59 29.56 40.91 16.55
N VAL A 60 29.06 41.64 15.56
CA VAL A 60 28.80 41.13 14.21
C VAL A 60 30.05 40.61 13.48
N ASN A 61 31.24 41.08 13.86
CA ASN A 61 32.52 40.63 13.32
C ASN A 61 33.19 39.56 14.19
N SER A 62 32.53 39.08 15.25
CA SER A 62 33.10 38.05 16.11
C SER A 62 32.93 36.64 15.51
N PRO A 63 33.90 35.73 15.76
CA PRO A 63 33.77 34.32 15.39
C PRO A 63 32.57 33.62 16.01
N GLU A 64 32.15 34.07 17.21
CA GLU A 64 31.04 33.48 17.96
C GLU A 64 29.68 33.85 17.34
N PHE A 65 29.51 35.05 16.77
CA PHE A 65 28.35 35.41 15.94
C PHE A 65 28.25 34.49 14.71
N GLY A 66 29.36 34.28 14.00
CA GLY A 66 29.43 33.37 12.85
C GLY A 66 28.96 31.95 13.19
N LYS A 67 29.49 31.38 14.29
CA LYS A 67 29.07 30.04 14.77
C LYS A 67 27.57 29.94 15.04
N ARG A 68 26.96 30.99 15.63
CA ARG A 68 25.52 31.01 15.94
C ARG A 68 24.66 31.10 14.66
N VAL A 69 25.08 31.91 13.68
CA VAL A 69 24.41 31.99 12.37
C VAL A 69 24.56 30.69 11.56
N ASP A 70 25.73 30.08 11.61
CA ASP A 70 25.99 28.79 10.98
C ASP A 70 25.13 27.69 11.58
N ALA A 71 24.91 27.71 12.90
CA ALA A 71 24.01 26.78 13.57
C ALA A 71 22.56 26.89 13.08
N ILE A 72 22.05 28.11 12.87
CA ILE A 72 20.71 28.33 12.27
C ILE A 72 20.65 27.77 10.85
N THR A 73 21.68 28.06 10.05
CA THR A 73 21.76 27.63 8.64
C THR A 73 21.83 26.11 8.54
N ALA A 74 22.64 25.46 9.37
CA ALA A 74 22.77 24.01 9.42
C ALA A 74 21.48 23.31 9.86
N MET A 75 20.78 23.88 10.86
CA MET A 75 19.46 23.41 11.28
C MET A 75 18.44 23.52 10.13
N GLY A 76 18.37 24.66 9.45
CA GLY A 76 17.48 24.83 8.29
C GLY A 76 17.78 23.85 7.15
N GLN A 77 19.05 23.63 6.83
CA GLN A 77 19.44 22.63 5.83
C GLN A 77 19.07 21.20 6.21
N LYS A 78 19.12 20.86 7.50
CA LYS A 78 18.72 19.55 8.01
C LYS A 78 17.20 19.36 7.87
N GLU A 79 16.41 20.32 8.32
CA GLU A 79 14.94 20.30 8.21
C GLU A 79 14.48 20.19 6.75
N ILE A 80 15.10 20.95 5.83
CA ILE A 80 14.82 20.85 4.38
C ILE A 80 15.12 19.45 3.85
N ARG A 81 16.25 18.84 4.27
CA ARG A 81 16.61 17.47 3.88
C ARG A 81 15.64 16.44 4.43
N GLU A 82 15.21 16.58 5.68
CA GLU A 82 14.26 15.67 6.32
C GLU A 82 12.87 15.78 5.68
N ALA A 83 12.39 17.01 5.42
CA ALA A 83 11.15 17.27 4.70
C ALA A 83 11.19 16.72 3.27
N ALA A 84 12.29 16.90 2.54
CA ALA A 84 12.47 16.33 1.22
C ALA A 84 12.49 14.78 1.24
N GLY A 85 13.06 14.18 2.28
CA GLY A 85 13.05 12.73 2.50
C GLY A 85 11.63 12.17 2.71
N GLN A 86 10.75 12.91 3.38
CA GLN A 86 9.34 12.53 3.51
C GLN A 86 8.59 12.62 2.17
N SER A 87 8.87 13.64 1.35
CA SER A 87 8.28 13.77 0.01
C SER A 87 8.65 12.61 -0.92
N ASN A 88 9.88 12.10 -0.84
CA ASN A 88 10.27 10.90 -1.60
C ASN A 88 9.44 9.67 -1.21
N ARG A 89 9.12 9.48 0.08
CA ARG A 89 8.23 8.40 0.51
C ARG A 89 6.80 8.54 -0.02
N PHE A 90 6.30 9.78 -0.13
CA PHE A 90 5.00 10.05 -0.74
C PHE A 90 4.98 9.73 -2.24
N LEU A 91 6.11 9.83 -2.94
CA LEU A 91 6.23 9.49 -4.36
C LEU A 91 6.45 7.98 -4.57
N ASP A 92 7.19 7.32 -3.68
CA ASP A 92 7.48 5.89 -3.79
C ASP A 92 6.28 5.02 -3.41
N ARG A 93 5.43 5.47 -2.47
CA ARG A 93 4.27 4.70 -1.98
C ARG A 93 3.24 4.38 -3.07
N PRO A 94 2.77 5.34 -3.89
CA PRO A 94 1.82 5.06 -4.97
C PRO A 94 2.37 4.09 -6.00
N VAL A 95 3.65 4.24 -6.35
CA VAL A 95 4.31 3.38 -7.34
C VAL A 95 4.42 1.95 -6.83
N LYS A 96 4.85 1.77 -5.57
CA LYS A 96 4.90 0.44 -4.94
C LYS A 96 3.52 -0.17 -4.75
N ALA A 97 2.54 0.60 -4.28
CA ALA A 97 1.17 0.11 -4.08
C ALA A 97 0.53 -0.35 -5.40
N MET A 98 0.77 0.36 -6.51
CA MET A 98 0.31 -0.05 -7.84
C MET A 98 0.97 -1.35 -8.32
N ASP A 99 2.27 -1.56 -8.07
CA ASP A 99 2.96 -2.79 -8.46
C ASP A 99 2.48 -3.99 -7.61
N GLN A 100 2.27 -3.79 -6.31
CA GLN A 100 1.84 -4.82 -5.37
C GLN A 100 0.40 -5.29 -5.59
N GLU A 101 -0.57 -4.38 -5.77
CA GLU A 101 -1.98 -4.76 -5.96
C GLU A 101 -2.16 -5.56 -7.25
N THR A 102 -1.43 -5.18 -8.29
CA THR A 102 -1.46 -5.86 -9.59
C THR A 102 -0.69 -7.19 -9.56
N GLY A 103 0.40 -7.28 -8.79
CA GLY A 103 1.25 -8.46 -8.67
C GLY A 103 0.65 -9.58 -7.83
N VAL A 104 0.23 -9.30 -6.59
CA VAL A 104 -0.24 -10.33 -5.64
C VAL A 104 -1.56 -10.96 -6.09
N GLY A 105 -2.50 -10.16 -6.61
CA GLY A 105 -3.77 -10.67 -7.14
C GLY A 105 -3.59 -11.59 -8.36
N LYS A 106 -2.66 -11.24 -9.24
CA LYS A 106 -2.28 -12.06 -10.40
C LYS A 106 -1.66 -13.38 -9.96
N ASP A 107 -0.76 -13.35 -8.97
CA ASP A 107 -0.09 -14.54 -8.45
C ASP A 107 -1.06 -15.48 -7.71
N LEU A 108 -2.02 -14.95 -6.94
CA LEU A 108 -3.09 -15.76 -6.32
C LEU A 108 -3.99 -16.41 -7.36
N ALA A 109 -4.36 -15.68 -8.41
CA ALA A 109 -5.15 -16.22 -9.51
C ALA A 109 -4.38 -17.28 -10.31
N ALA A 110 -3.06 -17.12 -10.47
CA ALA A 110 -2.19 -18.12 -11.08
C ALA A 110 -2.08 -19.37 -10.20
N LEU A 111 -1.86 -19.20 -8.88
CA LEU A 111 -1.80 -20.31 -7.92
C LEU A 111 -3.08 -21.14 -7.96
N ARG A 112 -4.25 -20.48 -7.95
CA ARG A 112 -5.55 -21.15 -8.04
C ARG A 112 -5.66 -22.01 -9.31
N ARG A 113 -5.31 -21.45 -10.46
CA ARG A 113 -5.35 -22.18 -11.74
C ARG A 113 -4.44 -23.39 -11.72
N VAL A 114 -3.20 -23.24 -11.24
CA VAL A 114 -2.25 -24.34 -11.17
C VAL A 114 -2.74 -25.43 -10.22
N VAL A 115 -3.24 -25.07 -9.04
CA VAL A 115 -3.83 -26.03 -8.08
C VAL A 115 -5.03 -26.76 -8.71
N GLU A 116 -5.88 -26.05 -9.44
CA GLU A 116 -7.04 -26.60 -10.14
C GLU A 116 -6.65 -27.54 -11.29
N ASP A 117 -5.57 -27.23 -12.02
CA ASP A 117 -5.02 -28.09 -13.08
C ASP A 117 -4.38 -29.38 -12.55
N LEU A 118 -3.91 -29.33 -11.30
CA LEU A 118 -3.35 -30.46 -10.58
C LEU A 118 -4.41 -31.34 -9.92
N ASP A 119 -5.69 -30.93 -9.88
CA ASP A 119 -6.76 -31.72 -9.27
C ASP A 119 -7.03 -33.00 -10.09
N PRO A 120 -6.74 -34.21 -9.55
CA PRO A 120 -7.00 -35.45 -10.24
C PRO A 120 -8.51 -35.69 -10.48
N GLY A 121 -9.38 -35.07 -9.67
CA GLY A 121 -10.84 -35.12 -9.83
C GLY A 121 -11.32 -34.49 -11.14
N LYS A 122 -10.58 -33.51 -11.69
CA LYS A 122 -10.88 -32.89 -12.98
C LYS A 122 -10.32 -33.64 -14.19
N LYS A 123 -9.35 -34.54 -14.00
CA LYS A 123 -8.67 -35.26 -15.10
C LYS A 123 -9.41 -36.50 -15.59
N GLY A 124 -10.54 -36.85 -14.97
CA GLY A 124 -11.34 -38.02 -15.33
C GLY A 124 -10.62 -39.34 -15.08
N ASN A 125 -10.92 -40.38 -15.84
CA ASN A 125 -10.31 -41.69 -15.61
C ASN A 125 -8.81 -41.72 -16.03
N LEU A 126 -7.93 -41.59 -15.04
CA LEU A 126 -6.47 -41.61 -15.16
C LEU A 126 -5.88 -43.00 -15.48
N THR A 127 -6.64 -44.08 -15.25
CA THR A 127 -6.18 -45.46 -15.54
C THR A 127 -6.49 -45.90 -16.97
N ALA A 128 -7.30 -45.12 -17.70
CA ALA A 128 -7.59 -45.40 -19.10
C ALA A 128 -6.39 -45.08 -20.00
N PRO A 129 -6.08 -45.93 -21.01
CA PRO A 129 -5.04 -45.63 -21.98
C PRO A 129 -5.40 -44.35 -22.75
N GLN A 130 -4.41 -43.49 -23.00
CA GLN A 130 -4.59 -42.33 -23.85
C GLN A 130 -4.65 -42.80 -25.31
N LYS A 131 -5.57 -42.24 -26.11
CA LYS A 131 -5.79 -42.67 -27.50
C LYS A 131 -5.51 -41.52 -28.47
N LEU A 132 -4.73 -41.78 -29.52
CA LEU A 132 -4.62 -40.92 -30.70
C LEU A 132 -5.71 -41.31 -31.71
N PHE A 133 -6.45 -40.31 -32.19
CA PHE A 133 -7.59 -40.49 -33.11
C PHE A 133 -8.68 -41.47 -32.64
N GLY A 134 -8.79 -41.70 -31.32
CA GLY A 134 -9.80 -42.58 -30.73
C GLY A 134 -9.57 -44.08 -30.90
N ILE A 135 -8.55 -44.49 -31.66
CA ILE A 135 -8.36 -45.88 -32.10
C ILE A 135 -6.96 -46.41 -31.72
N ILE A 136 -5.93 -45.57 -31.71
CA ILE A 136 -4.55 -45.99 -31.46
C ILE A 136 -4.18 -45.70 -30.00
N PRO A 137 -3.92 -46.71 -29.14
CA PRO A 137 -3.43 -46.47 -27.78
C PRO A 137 -2.04 -45.83 -27.84
N PHE A 138 -1.93 -44.60 -27.35
CA PHE A 138 -0.69 -43.83 -27.32
C PHE A 138 -0.55 -43.12 -25.98
N GLY A 139 0.40 -43.60 -25.17
CA GLY A 139 0.73 -43.02 -23.88
C GLY A 139 -0.23 -43.42 -22.74
N ASN A 140 0.14 -43.01 -21.52
CA ASN A 140 -0.60 -43.27 -20.30
C ASN A 140 -0.96 -41.95 -19.62
N LYS A 141 -2.25 -41.72 -19.37
CA LYS A 141 -2.76 -40.51 -18.70
C LYS A 141 -2.15 -40.32 -17.30
N MET A 142 -1.87 -41.41 -16.59
CA MET A 142 -1.25 -41.37 -15.27
C MET A 142 0.19 -40.82 -15.32
N ARG A 143 0.99 -41.23 -16.32
CA ARG A 143 2.35 -40.69 -16.48
C ARG A 143 2.31 -39.19 -16.79
N ASN A 144 1.47 -38.78 -17.74
CA ASN A 144 1.30 -37.38 -18.11
C ASN A 144 0.81 -36.52 -16.93
N TYR A 145 -0.03 -37.07 -16.04
CA TYR A 145 -0.43 -36.42 -14.80
C TYR A 145 0.75 -36.18 -13.86
N PHE A 146 1.55 -37.22 -13.57
CA PHE A 146 2.71 -37.08 -12.68
C PHE A 146 3.82 -36.21 -13.28
N ASP A 147 4.01 -36.24 -14.60
CA ASP A 147 4.93 -35.34 -15.29
C ASP A 147 4.48 -33.89 -15.20
N GLY A 148 3.17 -33.63 -15.33
CA GLY A 148 2.57 -32.31 -15.10
C GLY A 148 2.72 -31.84 -13.65
N TYR A 149 2.55 -32.74 -12.68
CA TYR A 149 2.76 -32.44 -11.25
C TYR A 149 4.22 -32.06 -10.98
N LYS A 150 5.18 -32.84 -11.49
CA LYS A 150 6.62 -32.58 -11.35
C LYS A 150 7.02 -31.25 -11.98
N SER A 151 6.49 -30.93 -13.16
CA SER A 151 6.75 -29.65 -13.83
C SER A 151 6.15 -28.46 -13.06
N SER A 152 4.96 -28.63 -12.49
CA SER A 152 4.25 -27.56 -11.79
C SER A 152 4.83 -27.25 -10.41
N GLN A 153 5.57 -28.17 -9.77
CA GLN A 153 6.23 -27.90 -8.48
C GLN A 153 7.15 -26.66 -8.54
N THR A 154 7.97 -26.54 -9.58
CA THR A 154 8.85 -25.37 -9.75
C THR A 154 8.04 -24.09 -9.93
N HIS A 155 6.95 -24.15 -10.69
CA HIS A 155 6.09 -23.01 -10.94
C HIS A 155 5.32 -22.57 -9.69
N ILE A 156 4.77 -23.51 -8.93
CA ILE A 156 4.12 -23.27 -7.63
C ILE A 156 5.11 -22.65 -6.64
N ALA A 157 6.34 -23.18 -6.56
CA ALA A 157 7.36 -22.64 -5.67
C ALA A 157 7.73 -21.19 -6.01
N GLN A 158 7.79 -20.84 -7.29
CA GLN A 158 8.02 -19.46 -7.74
C GLN A 158 6.84 -18.56 -7.36
N ILE A 159 5.60 -18.96 -7.63
CA ILE A 159 4.40 -18.19 -7.28
C ILE A 159 4.31 -17.99 -5.76
N LEU A 160 4.53 -19.04 -4.96
CA LEU A 160 4.51 -18.94 -3.50
C LEU A 160 5.58 -17.99 -2.96
N LYS A 161 6.76 -17.98 -3.57
CA LYS A 161 7.83 -17.03 -3.20
C LYS A 161 7.44 -15.59 -3.52
N SER A 162 6.83 -15.34 -4.68
CA SER A 162 6.32 -14.01 -5.01
C SER A 162 5.20 -13.59 -4.06
N LEU A 163 4.28 -14.49 -3.73
CA LEU A 163 3.20 -14.25 -2.77
C LEU A 163 3.71 -13.98 -1.35
N SER A 164 4.73 -14.71 -0.89
CA SER A 164 5.32 -14.44 0.43
C SER A 164 5.99 -13.08 0.46
N SER A 165 6.75 -12.74 -0.60
CA SER A 165 7.39 -11.43 -0.72
C SER A 165 6.37 -10.30 -0.74
N GLY A 166 5.31 -10.42 -1.54
CA GLY A 166 4.24 -9.42 -1.60
C GLY A 166 3.46 -9.30 -0.29
N LYS A 167 3.22 -10.42 0.42
CA LYS A 167 2.63 -10.38 1.76
C LYS A 167 3.50 -9.63 2.75
N ASP A 168 4.81 -9.92 2.78
CA ASP A 168 5.74 -9.27 3.70
C ASP A 168 5.81 -7.76 3.43
N GLU A 169 5.78 -7.36 2.16
CA GLU A 169 5.72 -5.95 1.75
C GLU A 169 4.42 -5.27 2.21
N LEU A 170 3.26 -5.91 2.00
CA LEU A 170 1.97 -5.41 2.49
C LEU A 170 1.93 -5.27 4.02
N LEU A 171 2.56 -6.18 4.77
CA LEU A 171 2.65 -6.08 6.21
C LEU A 171 3.54 -4.91 6.65
N MET A 172 4.68 -4.69 5.97
CA MET A 172 5.55 -3.55 6.23
C MET A 172 4.85 -2.22 5.92
N ASP A 173 4.12 -2.13 4.81
CA ASP A 173 3.40 -0.94 4.42
C ASP A 173 2.22 -0.64 5.36
N ASN A 174 1.47 -1.66 5.79
CA ASN A 174 0.43 -1.48 6.81
C ASN A 174 1.00 -0.98 8.15
N ALA A 175 2.13 -1.53 8.59
CA ALA A 175 2.81 -1.08 9.81
C ALA A 175 3.33 0.38 9.69
N ALA A 176 3.80 0.76 8.52
CA ALA A 176 4.23 2.14 8.24
C ALA A 176 3.03 3.10 8.27
N ILE A 177 1.89 2.73 7.68
CA ILE A 177 0.65 3.52 7.70
C ILE A 177 0.16 3.72 9.14
N ASP A 178 0.19 2.67 9.98
CA ASP A 178 -0.23 2.78 11.38
C ASP A 178 0.68 3.73 12.17
N THR A 179 1.98 3.73 11.88
CA THR A 179 2.95 4.67 12.47
C THR A 179 2.68 6.11 12.02
N GLU A 180 2.37 6.33 10.73
CA GLU A 180 2.00 7.66 10.22
C GLU A 180 0.69 8.17 10.82
N ARG A 181 -0.34 7.32 10.95
CA ARG A 181 -1.60 7.67 11.63
C ARG A 181 -1.42 8.03 13.10
N SER A 182 -0.41 7.45 13.76
CA SER A 182 -0.09 7.78 15.16
C SER A 182 0.71 9.07 15.30
N ASN A 183 1.36 9.54 14.24
CA ASN A 183 2.20 10.74 14.24
C ASN A 183 1.47 11.98 13.66
N LEU A 184 0.24 11.81 13.16
CA LEU A 184 -0.69 12.87 12.74
C LEU A 184 -1.73 13.14 13.83
#